data_AF-A0A2K4FAQ9-F1
#
_entry.id   AF-A0A2K4FAQ9-F1
#
_cell.length_a   1.000
_cell.length_b   1.000
_cell.length_c   1.000
_cell.angle_alpha   90.00
_cell.angle_beta   90.00
_cell.angle_gamma   90.00
#
_symmetry.space_group_name_H-M   'P 1'
#
loop_
_entity.id
_entity.type
_entity.pdbx_description
1 polymer ?
#
loop_
_entity_poly.entity_id
_entity_poly.type
_entity_poly.pdbx_seq_one_letter_code
_entity_poly.pdbx_strand_id
1 'polypeptide(L)'
;MPRDKRFYLYYVLWGIALTLMLYVIFVIVDHLFHMHLAGLLLNLDFLMDPAHTPFVVELCCHLCITFVILAASLWVDRRRGWNFQLWLGILAVFFIVLYPLMIGLSQRAIFQYQFGEHVLWVIGHFIFLGLMAGVVKHSRRFD
;
A
#
# COMPACT_ATOMS: atom_id res chain seq x y z
N MET A 1 -2.30 8.14 -27.32
CA MET A 1 -1.95 9.57 -27.22
C MET A 1 -1.02 9.74 -26.03
N PRO A 2 0.13 10.43 -26.17
CA PRO A 2 1.00 10.70 -25.03
C PRO A 2 0.25 11.56 -24.01
N ARG A 3 0.14 11.12 -22.76
CA ARG A 3 -0.50 11.91 -21.70
C ARG A 3 0.38 13.11 -21.34
N ASP A 4 -0.25 14.17 -20.87
CA ASP A 4 0.41 15.37 -20.35
C ASP A 4 1.51 14.97 -19.34
N LYS A 5 2.70 15.58 -19.41
CA LYS A 5 3.77 15.40 -18.41
C LYS A 5 3.27 15.65 -16.99
N ARG A 6 2.28 16.53 -16.82
CA ARG A 6 1.61 16.81 -15.54
C ARG A 6 0.89 15.58 -14.97
N PHE A 7 0.34 14.72 -15.83
CA PHE A 7 -0.31 13.47 -15.42
C PHE A 7 0.71 12.52 -14.77
N TYR A 8 1.88 12.32 -15.40
CA TYR A 8 2.91 11.43 -14.86
C TYR A 8 3.48 11.97 -13.55
N LEU A 9 3.77 13.27 -13.49
CA LEU A 9 4.23 13.92 -12.26
C LEU A 9 3.19 13.78 -11.14
N TYR A 10 1.91 14.00 -11.43
CA TYR A 10 0.81 13.80 -10.48
C TYR A 10 0.81 12.38 -9.90
N TYR A 11 0.93 11.35 -10.74
CA TYR A 11 0.96 9.95 -10.27
C TYR A 11 2.18 9.62 -9.43
N VAL A 12 3.37 10.10 -9.83
CA VAL A 12 4.60 9.87 -9.06
C VAL A 12 4.49 10.50 -7.68
N LEU A 13 4.08 11.77 -7.61
CA LEU A 13 3.93 12.49 -6.34
C LEU A 13 2.88 11.84 -5.44
N TRP A 14 1.73 11.43 -5.99
CA TRP A 14 0.69 10.77 -5.20
C TRP A 14 1.07 9.36 -4.77
N GLY A 15 1.80 8.59 -5.57
CA GLY A 15 2.32 7.29 -5.14
C GLY A 15 3.28 7.43 -3.96
N ILE A 16 4.22 8.38 -4.05
CA ILE A 16 5.12 8.71 -2.94
C ILE A 16 4.32 9.15 -1.71
N ALA A 17 3.36 10.06 -1.88
CA ALA A 17 2.55 10.57 -0.77
C ALA A 17 1.72 9.47 -0.09
N LEU A 18 1.10 8.57 -0.86
CA LEU A 18 0.31 7.47 -0.32
C LEU A 18 1.17 6.45 0.44
N THR A 19 2.34 6.09 -0.12
CA THR A 19 3.32 5.22 0.55
C THR A 19 3.78 5.83 1.88
N LEU A 20 4.25 7.08 1.85
CA LEU A 20 4.75 7.75 3.04
C LEU A 20 3.65 7.96 4.08
N MET A 21 2.44 8.35 3.65
CA MET A 21 1.31 8.51 4.54
C MET A 21 0.99 7.19 5.28
N LEU A 22 0.86 6.08 4.57
CA LEU A 22 0.54 4.79 5.20
C LEU A 22 1.65 4.36 6.16
N TYR A 23 2.91 4.50 5.76
CA TYR A 23 4.06 4.22 6.61
C TYR A 23 4.05 5.08 7.89
N VAL A 24 3.87 6.40 7.77
CA VAL A 24 3.81 7.33 8.90
C VAL A 24 2.65 7.00 9.84
N ILE A 25 1.47 6.66 9.31
CA ILE A 25 0.33 6.23 10.12
C ILE A 25 0.73 5.02 10.98
N PHE A 26 1.38 4.01 10.38
CA PHE A 26 1.79 2.83 11.14
C PHE A 26 2.95 3.08 12.09
N VAL A 27 3.89 3.99 11.78
CA VAL A 27 4.91 4.40 12.75
C VAL A 27 4.27 5.04 13.99
N ILE A 28 3.25 5.88 13.80
CA ILE A 28 2.51 6.50 14.90
C ILE A 28 1.77 5.43 15.71
N VAL A 29 1.08 4.50 15.03
CA VAL A 29 0.36 3.40 15.69
C VAL A 29 1.33 2.52 16.48
N ASP A 30 2.46 2.13 15.89
CA ASP A 30 3.48 1.32 16.55
C ASP A 30 4.01 1.99 17.81
N HIS A 31 4.23 3.30 17.76
CA HIS A 31 4.66 4.07 18.92
C HIS A 31 3.59 4.16 20.01
N LEU A 32 2.33 4.37 19.65
CA LEU A 32 1.22 4.55 20.60
C LEU A 32 0.76 3.23 21.25
N PHE A 33 0.84 2.12 20.53
CA PHE A 33 0.28 0.84 20.95
C PHE A 33 1.33 -0.27 21.13
N HIS A 34 2.62 0.05 20.99
CA HIS A 34 3.74 -0.90 21.08
C HIS A 34 3.62 -2.09 20.11
N MET A 35 3.30 -1.78 18.86
CA MET A 35 3.08 -2.73 17.76
C MET A 35 4.22 -2.68 16.72
N HIS A 36 4.14 -3.52 15.68
CA HIS A 36 5.17 -3.61 14.62
C HIS A 36 4.59 -3.51 13.20
N LEU A 37 3.48 -2.80 13.00
CA LEU A 37 2.80 -2.65 11.71
C LEU A 37 3.67 -1.96 10.65
N ALA A 38 4.46 -0.94 11.01
CA ALA A 38 5.33 -0.25 10.07
C ALA A 38 6.45 -1.17 9.58
N GLY A 39 7.01 -1.97 10.49
CA GLY A 39 7.98 -3.01 10.15
C GLY A 39 7.36 -4.11 9.28
N LEU A 40 6.13 -4.53 9.58
CA LEU A 40 5.42 -5.55 8.80
C LEU A 40 5.05 -5.05 7.40
N LEU A 41 4.65 -3.78 7.27
CA LEU A 41 4.30 -3.13 6.01
C LEU A 41 5.45 -3.17 4.99
N LEU A 42 6.68 -3.05 5.50
CA LEU A 42 7.91 -3.04 4.72
C LEU A 42 8.62 -4.40 4.72
N ASN A 43 8.06 -5.42 5.38
CA ASN A 43 8.77 -6.67 5.61
C ASN A 43 9.09 -7.40 4.29
N LEU A 44 10.36 -7.70 4.08
CA LEU A 44 10.87 -8.46 2.94
C LEU A 44 11.78 -9.61 3.39
N ASP A 45 11.74 -9.99 4.67
CA ASP A 45 12.64 -10.99 5.25
C ASP A 45 12.50 -12.41 4.65
N PHE A 46 11.38 -12.69 4.00
CA PHE A 46 11.17 -13.91 3.21
C PHE A 46 11.91 -13.91 1.86
N LEU A 47 12.42 -12.76 1.41
CA LEU A 47 13.10 -12.59 0.13
C LEU A 47 14.55 -12.12 0.30
N MET A 48 14.83 -11.29 1.31
CA MET A 48 16.12 -10.66 1.53
C MET A 48 16.54 -10.77 2.99
N ASP A 49 17.84 -10.85 3.26
CA ASP A 49 18.34 -10.90 4.62
C ASP A 49 18.10 -9.55 5.32
N PRO A 50 17.30 -9.50 6.41
CA PRO A 50 17.01 -8.27 7.12
C PRO A 50 18.24 -7.64 7.78
N ALA A 51 19.32 -8.40 8.03
CA ALA A 51 20.56 -7.84 8.56
C ALA A 51 21.33 -6.98 7.53
N HIS A 52 21.09 -7.22 6.24
CA HIS A 52 21.82 -6.58 5.14
C HIS A 52 20.92 -5.71 4.24
N THR A 53 19.62 -5.68 4.50
CA THR A 53 18.67 -4.89 3.71
C THR A 53 18.45 -3.55 4.38
N PRO A 54 18.92 -2.43 3.79
CA PRO A 54 18.71 -1.12 4.38
C PRO A 54 17.23 -0.70 4.21
N PHE A 55 16.72 0.03 5.20
CA PHE A 55 15.35 0.57 5.21
C PHE A 55 14.92 1.23 3.89
N VAL A 56 15.83 1.98 3.23
CA VAL A 56 15.54 2.66 1.95
C VAL A 56 15.15 1.65 0.86
N VAL A 57 15.79 0.48 0.83
CA VAL A 57 15.46 -0.57 -0.15
C VAL A 57 14.06 -1.13 0.13
N GLU A 58 13.75 -1.42 1.39
CA GLU A 58 12.41 -1.91 1.79
C GLU A 58 11.32 -0.90 1.42
N LEU A 59 11.55 0.39 1.73
CA LEU A 59 10.64 1.47 1.39
C LEU A 59 10.49 1.64 -0.14
N CYS A 60 11.58 1.53 -0.90
CA CYS A 60 11.53 1.57 -2.36
C CYS A 60 10.73 0.40 -2.94
N CYS A 61 10.89 -0.81 -2.42
CA CYS A 61 10.09 -1.97 -2.82
C CYS A 61 8.59 -1.75 -2.52
N HIS A 62 8.26 -1.22 -1.34
CA HIS A 62 6.89 -0.88 -1.00
C HIS A 62 6.31 0.22 -1.90
N LEU A 63 7.11 1.24 -2.25
CA LEU A 63 6.73 2.27 -3.22
C LEU A 63 6.46 1.67 -4.61
N CYS A 64 7.28 0.72 -5.07
CA CYS A 64 7.04 -0.01 -6.31
C CYS A 64 5.69 -0.75 -6.30
N ILE A 65 5.36 -1.43 -5.19
CA ILE A 65 4.06 -2.09 -5.01
C ILE A 65 2.93 -1.07 -5.09
N THR A 66 3.08 0.08 -4.42
CA THR A 66 2.10 1.18 -4.45
C THR A 66 1.87 1.68 -5.88
N PHE A 67 2.94 1.86 -6.67
CA PHE A 67 2.81 2.25 -8.08
C PHE A 67 2.11 1.19 -8.93
N VAL A 68 2.38 -0.10 -8.70
CA VAL A 68 1.68 -1.19 -9.39
C VAL A 68 0.18 -1.14 -9.10
N ILE A 69 -0.20 -0.99 -7.82
CA ILE A 69 -1.62 -0.89 -7.42
C ILE A 69 -2.29 0.34 -8.03
N LEU A 70 -1.62 1.50 -8.03
CA LEU A 70 -2.12 2.73 -8.65
C LEU A 70 -2.30 2.58 -10.17
N ALA A 71 -1.32 1.99 -10.86
CA ALA A 71 -1.38 1.76 -12.29
C ALA A 71 -2.49 0.77 -12.68
N ALA A 72 -2.63 -0.32 -11.92
CA ALA A 72 -3.72 -1.28 -12.10
C ALA A 72 -5.09 -0.64 -11.86
N SER A 73 -5.24 0.11 -10.77
CA SER A 73 -6.49 0.83 -10.42
C SER A 73 -6.90 1.80 -11.51
N LEU A 74 -5.92 2.52 -12.05
CA LEU A 74 -6.14 3.44 -13.16
C LEU A 74 -6.55 2.73 -14.45
N TRP A 75 -5.92 1.61 -14.75
CA TRP A 75 -6.26 0.80 -15.92
C TRP A 75 -7.70 0.27 -15.82
N VAL A 76 -8.11 -0.21 -14.64
CA VAL A 76 -9.49 -0.63 -14.38
C VAL A 76 -10.46 0.54 -14.56
N ASP A 77 -10.18 1.69 -13.95
CA ASP A 77 -11.07 2.87 -14.00
C ASP A 77 -11.33 3.36 -15.43
N ARG A 78 -10.31 3.30 -16.30
CA ARG A 78 -10.42 3.76 -17.68
C ARG A 78 -10.92 2.70 -18.66
N ARG A 79 -10.95 1.41 -18.27
CA ARG A 79 -11.39 0.35 -19.17
C ARG A 79 -12.92 0.27 -19.18
N ARG A 80 -13.51 0.56 -20.35
CA ARG A 80 -14.97 0.48 -20.54
C ARG A 80 -15.49 -0.91 -20.15
N GLY A 81 -16.54 -0.94 -19.33
CA GLY A 81 -17.20 -2.17 -18.87
C GLY A 81 -16.61 -2.79 -17.61
N TRP A 82 -15.50 -2.25 -17.07
CA TRP A 82 -14.96 -2.70 -15.79
C TRP A 82 -15.57 -1.90 -14.63
N ASN A 83 -15.87 -2.59 -13.53
CA ASN A 83 -16.45 -1.97 -12.34
C ASN A 83 -15.34 -1.60 -11.34
N PHE A 84 -15.02 -0.31 -11.25
CA PHE A 84 -14.01 0.20 -10.32
C PHE A 84 -14.35 -0.05 -8.85
N GLN A 85 -15.64 -0.05 -8.47
CA GLN A 85 -16.05 -0.38 -7.10
C GLN A 85 -15.80 -1.84 -6.76
N LEU A 86 -16.02 -2.76 -7.71
CA LEU A 86 -15.69 -4.17 -7.55
C LEU A 86 -14.17 -4.34 -7.36
N TRP A 87 -13.35 -3.61 -8.12
CA TRP A 87 -11.90 -3.61 -7.96
C TRP A 87 -11.46 -3.13 -6.57
N LEU A 88 -12.05 -2.04 -6.06
CA LEU A 88 -11.80 -1.59 -4.69
C LEU A 88 -12.21 -2.66 -3.66
N GLY A 89 -13.32 -3.36 -3.88
CA GLY A 89 -13.75 -4.49 -3.04
C GLY A 89 -12.75 -5.65 -3.05
N ILE A 90 -12.17 -5.98 -4.21
CA ILE A 90 -11.13 -7.01 -4.32
C ILE A 90 -9.87 -6.59 -3.55
N LEU A 91 -9.41 -5.34 -3.73
CA LEU A 91 -8.26 -4.84 -2.98
C LEU A 91 -8.50 -4.81 -1.46
N ALA A 92 -9.71 -4.48 -1.04
CA ALA A 92 -10.10 -4.52 0.37
C ALA A 92 -9.94 -5.93 0.96
N VAL A 93 -10.51 -6.94 0.30
CA VAL A 93 -10.37 -8.34 0.72
C VAL A 93 -8.91 -8.78 0.70
N PHE A 94 -8.15 -8.36 -0.33
CA PHE A 94 -6.72 -8.63 -0.41
C PHE A 94 -5.98 -8.09 0.82
N PHE A 95 -6.20 -6.83 1.22
CA PHE A 95 -5.53 -6.26 2.39
C PHE A 95 -5.93 -6.90 3.72
N ILE A 96 -7.16 -7.40 3.84
CA ILE A 96 -7.58 -8.21 4.99
C ILE A 96 -6.78 -9.52 5.06
N VAL A 97 -6.65 -10.23 3.94
CA VAL A 97 -5.91 -11.51 3.92
C VAL A 97 -4.39 -11.30 3.97
N LEU A 98 -3.91 -10.13 3.54
CA LEU A 98 -2.48 -9.85 3.45
C LEU A 98 -1.79 -9.83 4.82
N TYR A 99 -2.44 -9.34 5.87
CA TYR A 99 -1.85 -9.31 7.21
C TYR A 99 -1.43 -10.71 7.71
N PRO A 100 -2.35 -11.70 7.84
CA PRO A 100 -1.96 -13.03 8.29
C PRO A 100 -1.00 -13.72 7.30
N LEU A 101 -1.09 -13.41 5.99
CA LEU A 101 -0.15 -13.94 5.01
C LEU A 101 1.28 -13.43 5.26
N MET A 102 1.46 -12.13 5.49
CA MET A 102 2.76 -11.52 5.76
C MET A 102 3.36 -12.04 7.07
N ILE A 103 2.54 -12.25 8.10
CA ILE A 103 2.95 -12.90 9.34
C ILE A 103 3.41 -14.35 9.06
N GLY A 104 2.64 -15.12 8.29
CA GLY A 104 2.99 -16.51 7.98
C GLY A 104 4.24 -16.69 7.11
N LEU A 105 4.59 -15.68 6.30
CA LEU A 105 5.81 -15.67 5.48
C LEU A 105 7.04 -15.15 6.24
N SER A 106 6.82 -14.35 7.29
CA SER A 106 7.87 -13.72 8.06
C SER A 106 8.87 -14.73 8.63
N GLN A 107 10.15 -14.38 8.56
CA GLN A 107 11.23 -15.16 9.17
C GLN A 107 11.59 -14.64 10.58
N ARG A 108 11.19 -13.41 10.93
CA ARG A 108 11.46 -12.81 12.24
C ARG A 108 10.37 -13.14 13.25
N ALA A 109 10.80 -13.59 14.44
CA ALA A 109 9.90 -13.97 15.53
C ALA A 109 9.08 -12.81 16.13
N ILE A 110 9.50 -11.56 15.90
CA ILE A 110 8.78 -10.35 16.36
C ILE A 110 7.39 -10.22 15.73
N PHE A 111 7.19 -10.82 14.56
CA PHE A 111 5.93 -10.78 13.85
C PHE A 111 5.09 -12.00 14.23
N GLN A 112 4.12 -11.77 15.11
CA GLN A 112 3.15 -12.76 15.53
C GLN A 112 1.75 -12.25 15.22
N TYR A 113 0.82 -13.16 14.93
CA TYR A 113 -0.53 -12.75 14.64
C TYR A 113 -1.19 -12.15 15.89
N GLN A 114 -1.62 -10.90 15.78
CA GLN A 114 -2.42 -10.24 16.80
C GLN A 114 -3.66 -9.64 16.15
N PHE A 115 -4.82 -9.87 16.76
CA PHE A 115 -6.08 -9.38 16.21
C PHE A 115 -6.16 -7.85 16.20
N GLY A 116 -5.64 -7.18 17.23
CA GLY A 116 -5.62 -5.72 17.30
C GLY A 116 -4.80 -5.08 16.18
N GLU A 117 -3.59 -5.61 15.95
CA GLU A 117 -2.73 -5.22 14.83
C GLU A 117 -3.42 -5.44 13.48
N HIS A 118 -4.09 -6.58 13.30
CA HIS A 118 -4.83 -6.88 12.08
C HIS A 118 -5.97 -5.87 11.83
N VAL A 119 -6.72 -5.48 12.86
CA VAL A 119 -7.78 -4.46 12.72
C VAL A 119 -7.18 -3.12 12.29
N LEU A 120 -6.10 -2.67 12.94
CA LEU A 120 -5.45 -1.40 12.62
C LEU A 120 -4.78 -1.42 11.23
N TRP A 121 -4.23 -2.56 10.83
CA TRP A 121 -3.74 -2.80 9.48
C TRP A 121 -4.83 -2.58 8.45
N VAL A 122 -6.00 -3.19 8.64
CA VAL A 122 -7.14 -3.06 7.72
C VAL A 122 -7.65 -1.61 7.67
N ILE A 123 -7.73 -0.93 8.81
CA ILE A 123 -8.13 0.49 8.87
C ILE A 123 -7.16 1.36 8.07
N GLY A 124 -5.85 1.21 8.27
CA GLY A 124 -4.84 1.98 7.53
C GLY A 124 -4.94 1.76 6.01
N HIS A 125 -5.15 0.52 5.58
CA HIS A 125 -5.32 0.20 4.17
C HIS A 125 -6.64 0.70 3.59
N PHE A 126 -7.72 0.78 4.37
CA PHE A 126 -8.95 1.42 3.91
C PHE A 126 -8.81 2.93 3.70
N ILE A 127 -8.05 3.61 4.56
CA ILE A 127 -7.70 5.02 4.35
C ILE A 127 -6.90 5.16 3.06
N PHE A 128 -5.89 4.31 2.85
CA PHE A 128 -5.12 4.26 1.61
C PHE A 128 -6.02 4.07 0.38
N LEU A 129 -6.94 3.09 0.41
CA LEU A 129 -7.87 2.83 -0.71
C LEU A 129 -8.78 4.01 -1.02
N GLY A 130 -9.32 4.67 0.01
CA GLY A 130 -10.17 5.85 -0.17
C GLY A 130 -9.43 6.99 -0.86
N LEU A 131 -8.20 7.27 -0.42
CA LEU A 131 -7.36 8.31 -1.02
C LEU A 131 -6.92 7.95 -2.43
N MET A 132 -6.48 6.71 -2.66
CA MET A 132 -6.12 6.19 -3.97
C MET A 132 -7.28 6.31 -4.97
N ALA A 133 -8.51 5.96 -4.56
CA ALA A 133 -9.70 6.14 -5.37
C ALA A 133 -9.94 7.62 -5.73
N GLY A 134 -9.71 8.53 -4.78
CA GLY A 134 -9.74 9.97 -5.00
C GLY A 134 -8.71 10.43 -6.04
N VAL A 135 -7.47 9.94 -5.92
CA VAL A 135 -6.37 10.23 -6.87
C VAL A 135 -6.74 9.76 -8.28
N VAL A 136 -7.19 8.52 -8.43
CA VAL A 136 -7.59 7.95 -9.72
C VAL A 136 -8.72 8.78 -10.35
N LYS A 137 -9.77 9.09 -9.57
CA LYS A 137 -10.91 9.89 -10.07
C LYS A 137 -10.49 11.32 -10.45
N HIS A 138 -9.65 11.96 -9.66
CA HIS A 138 -9.15 13.30 -9.95
C HIS A 138 -8.27 13.33 -11.19
N SER A 139 -7.55 12.24 -11.46
CA SER A 139 -6.66 12.17 -12.62
C SER A 139 -7.36 12.30 -13.98
N ARG A 140 -8.68 12.08 -14.03
CA ARG A 140 -9.51 12.29 -15.22
C ARG A 140 -9.52 13.75 -15.70
N ARG A 141 -9.06 14.71 -14.88
CA ARG A 141 -8.87 16.12 -15.27
C ARG A 141 -7.69 16.31 -16.22
N PHE A 142 -6.83 15.31 -16.37
CA PHE A 142 -5.68 15.31 -17.27
C PHE A 142 -5.89 14.42 -18.51
N ASP A 143 -7.10 13.88 -18.71
CA ASP A 143 -7.51 13.22 -19.94
C ASP A 143 -7.99 14.25 -20.97
#